data_AF-A0A7S2FHX1-F1
#
_entry.id   AF-A0A7S2FHX1-F1
#
_cell.length_a   1.000
_cell.length_b   1.000
_cell.length_c   1.000
_cell.angle_alpha   90.00
_cell.angle_beta   90.00
_cell.angle_gamma   90.00
#
_symmetry.space_group_name_H-M   'P 1'
#
loop_
_entity.id
_entity.type
_entity.pdbx_description
1 polymer ?
#
loop_
_entity_poly.entity_id
_entity_poly.type
_entity_poly.pdbx_seq_one_letter_code
_entity_poly.pdbx_strand_id
1 'polypeptide(L)'
;EEMDEDDTGCISMAEFEKKLNDERVIAYFNALKLDVSDARTVFRLLDYDQSEEVNIDEFLSGCYRLQGESRSLDMKIMQCEVRFLHESFVHFSNMLRELHVSMKDGTATATTMRPRRFSAPTSS
;
A
#
# COMPACT_ATOMS: atom_id res chain seq x y z
N GLU A 1 -1.61 -3.00 -22.45
CA GLU A 1 -1.71 -3.52 -23.82
C GLU A 1 -3.11 -3.37 -24.43
N GLU A 2 -4.23 -3.76 -23.81
CA GLU A 2 -5.54 -3.59 -24.48
C GLU A 2 -6.09 -2.14 -24.55
N MET A 3 -5.60 -1.19 -23.73
CA MET A 3 -6.14 0.20 -23.67
C MET A 3 -5.24 1.27 -24.32
N ASP A 4 -3.97 0.96 -24.52
CA ASP A 4 -2.94 1.84 -25.10
C ASP A 4 -2.75 1.37 -26.54
N GLU A 5 -3.44 2.00 -27.49
CA GLU A 5 -3.50 1.53 -28.88
C GLU A 5 -2.33 2.07 -29.71
N ASP A 6 -1.70 3.15 -29.26
CA ASP A 6 -0.53 3.76 -29.86
C ASP A 6 0.81 3.34 -29.23
N ASP A 7 0.75 2.50 -28.18
CA ASP A 7 1.90 1.92 -27.46
C ASP A 7 2.82 3.01 -26.88
N THR A 8 2.19 4.10 -26.42
CA THR A 8 2.87 5.25 -25.81
C THR A 8 3.23 5.03 -24.35
N GLY A 9 2.61 4.03 -23.71
CA GLY A 9 2.67 3.81 -22.27
C GLY A 9 1.66 4.64 -21.47
N CYS A 10 0.83 5.42 -22.16
CA CYS A 10 -0.19 6.31 -21.60
C CYS A 10 -1.55 6.03 -22.26
N ILE A 11 -2.63 6.45 -21.60
CA ILE A 11 -3.98 6.35 -22.15
C ILE A 11 -4.52 7.76 -22.32
N SER A 12 -4.75 8.16 -23.57
CA SER A 12 -5.40 9.44 -23.87
C SER A 12 -6.91 9.39 -23.56
N MET A 13 -7.54 10.56 -23.39
CA MET A 13 -9.00 10.64 -23.22
C MET A 13 -9.75 9.95 -24.38
N ALA A 14 -9.26 10.09 -25.62
CA ALA A 14 -9.90 9.51 -26.80
C ALA A 14 -9.86 7.98 -26.77
N GLU A 15 -8.74 7.38 -26.37
CA GLU A 15 -8.61 5.93 -26.20
C GLU A 15 -9.45 5.43 -25.03
N PHE A 16 -9.48 6.19 -23.93
CA PHE A 16 -10.30 5.88 -22.76
C PHE A 16 -11.80 5.84 -23.10
N GLU A 17 -12.30 6.87 -23.79
CA GLU A 17 -13.70 6.93 -24.27
C GLU A 17 -14.00 5.79 -25.26
N LYS A 18 -13.06 5.49 -26.16
CA LYS A 18 -13.22 4.38 -27.10
C LYS A 18 -13.35 3.04 -26.38
N LYS A 19 -12.54 2.80 -25.35
CA LYS A 19 -12.55 1.54 -24.57
C LYS A 19 -13.72 1.43 -23.61
N LEU A 20 -14.29 2.54 -23.17
CA LEU A 20 -15.54 2.54 -22.41
C LEU A 20 -16.78 2.13 -23.23
N ASN A 21 -16.63 1.89 -24.54
CA ASN A 21 -17.66 1.19 -25.34
C ASN A 21 -17.55 -0.34 -25.27
N ASP A 22 -16.49 -0.90 -24.68
CA ASP A 22 -16.34 -2.34 -24.49
C ASP A 22 -17.07 -2.77 -23.20
N GLU A 23 -18.06 -3.65 -23.35
CA GLU A 23 -18.85 -4.19 -22.23
C GLU A 23 -17.98 -4.84 -21.14
N ARG A 24 -16.82 -5.40 -21.51
CA ARG A 24 -15.87 -5.99 -20.55
C ARG A 24 -15.21 -4.93 -19.68
N VAL A 25 -14.86 -3.79 -20.27
CA VAL A 25 -14.26 -2.65 -19.58
C VAL A 25 -15.32 -2.02 -18.65
N ILE A 26 -16.54 -1.80 -19.15
CA ILE A 26 -17.67 -1.33 -18.33
C ILE A 26 -17.92 -2.26 -17.14
N ALA A 27 -17.94 -3.58 -17.36
CA ALA A 27 -18.14 -4.57 -16.30
C ALA A 27 -17.01 -4.53 -15.24
N TYR A 28 -15.77 -4.30 -15.67
CA TYR A 28 -14.62 -4.16 -14.78
C TYR A 28 -14.73 -2.92 -13.89
N PHE A 29 -15.06 -1.75 -14.46
CA PHE A 29 -15.29 -0.53 -13.67
C PHE A 29 -16.49 -0.65 -12.73
N ASN A 30 -17.59 -1.29 -13.17
CA ASN A 30 -18.73 -1.59 -12.32
C ASN A 30 -18.36 -2.52 -11.16
N ALA A 31 -17.48 -3.51 -11.37
CA ALA A 31 -16.96 -4.38 -10.31
C ALA A 31 -16.12 -3.61 -9.29
N LEU A 32 -15.46 -2.53 -9.73
CA LEU A 32 -14.76 -1.57 -8.88
C LEU A 32 -15.70 -0.52 -8.25
N LYS A 33 -17.02 -0.63 -8.50
CA LYS A 33 -18.07 0.31 -8.06
C LYS A 33 -17.87 1.73 -8.59
N LEU A 34 -17.27 1.85 -9.77
CA LEU A 34 -17.07 3.12 -10.46
C LEU A 34 -18.17 3.30 -11.48
N ASP A 35 -18.97 4.34 -11.29
CA ASP A 35 -19.99 4.74 -12.25
C ASP A 35 -19.31 5.41 -13.45
N VAL A 36 -19.21 4.65 -14.56
CA VAL A 36 -18.59 5.09 -15.82
C VAL A 36 -19.55 5.82 -16.75
N SER A 37 -20.76 6.17 -16.27
CA SER A 37 -21.72 6.97 -17.05
C SER A 37 -21.19 8.36 -17.43
N ASP A 38 -20.16 8.86 -16.73
CA ASP A 38 -19.38 10.04 -17.11
C ASP A 38 -17.88 9.71 -17.20
N ALA A 39 -17.50 9.09 -18.32
CA ALA A 39 -16.13 8.77 -18.72
C ALA A 39 -15.14 9.93 -18.46
N ARG A 40 -15.58 11.15 -18.77
CA ARG A 40 -14.77 12.36 -18.67
C ARG A 40 -14.53 12.80 -17.25
N THR A 41 -15.45 12.49 -16.33
CA THR A 41 -15.27 12.70 -14.90
C THR A 41 -14.37 11.63 -14.29
N VAL A 42 -14.51 10.36 -14.68
CA VAL A 42 -13.61 9.29 -14.23
C VAL A 42 -12.17 9.55 -14.67
N PHE A 43 -11.96 9.91 -15.94
CA PHE A 43 -10.62 10.21 -16.46
C PHE A 43 -9.94 11.35 -15.68
N ARG A 44 -10.67 12.44 -15.42
CA ARG A 44 -10.17 13.57 -14.62
C ARG A 44 -9.89 13.22 -13.15
N LEU A 45 -10.45 12.14 -12.64
CA LEU A 45 -10.14 11.64 -11.30
C LEU A 45 -8.89 10.73 -11.29
N LEU A 46 -8.57 10.10 -12.42
CA LEU A 46 -7.36 9.29 -12.60
C LEU A 46 -6.14 10.18 -12.90
N ASP A 47 -6.30 11.15 -13.79
CA ASP A 47 -5.30 12.17 -14.16
C ASP A 47 -5.10 13.18 -13.01
N TYR A 48 -4.24 12.83 -12.04
CA TYR A 48 -3.99 13.69 -10.87
C TYR A 48 -2.99 14.80 -11.14
N ASP A 49 -2.17 14.68 -12.19
CA ASP A 49 -1.14 15.67 -12.55
C ASP A 49 -1.62 16.67 -13.61
N GLN A 50 -2.83 16.46 -14.15
CA GLN A 50 -3.48 17.28 -15.17
C GLN A 50 -2.69 17.29 -16.48
N SER A 51 -2.06 16.16 -16.81
CA SER A 51 -1.32 15.98 -18.05
C SER A 51 -2.24 15.76 -19.27
N GLU A 52 -3.55 15.58 -19.05
CA GLU A 52 -4.53 15.16 -20.06
C GLU A 52 -4.30 13.74 -20.61
N GLU A 53 -3.37 13.01 -20.01
CA GLU A 53 -3.06 11.61 -20.25
C GLU A 53 -3.13 10.85 -18.93
N VAL A 54 -3.40 9.55 -18.98
CA VAL A 54 -3.38 8.69 -17.79
C VAL A 54 -2.32 7.62 -17.99
N ASN A 55 -1.20 7.75 -17.30
CA ASN A 55 -0.19 6.69 -17.28
C ASN A 55 -0.64 5.51 -16.39
N ILE A 56 0.09 4.40 -16.44
CA ILE A 56 -0.26 3.20 -15.68
C ILE A 56 -0.27 3.43 -14.16
N ASP A 57 0.61 4.30 -13.65
CA ASP A 57 0.69 4.60 -12.22
C ASP A 57 -0.51 5.44 -11.75
N GLU A 58 -0.95 6.39 -12.57
CA GLU A 58 -2.18 7.17 -12.40
C GLU A 58 -3.42 6.30 -12.50
N PHE A 59 -3.48 5.39 -13.47
CA PHE A 59 -4.58 4.45 -13.61
C PHE A 59 -4.72 3.58 -12.35
N LEU A 60 -3.63 2.95 -11.91
CA LEU A 60 -3.63 2.09 -10.73
C LEU A 60 -3.92 2.87 -9.44
N SER A 61 -3.27 4.03 -9.26
CA SER A 61 -3.47 4.89 -8.09
C SER A 61 -4.87 5.48 -8.05
N GLY A 62 -5.41 5.87 -9.20
CA GLY A 62 -6.74 6.42 -9.36
C GLY A 62 -7.81 5.36 -9.12
N CYS A 63 -7.68 4.16 -9.68
CA CYS A 63 -8.54 3.02 -9.34
C CYS A 63 -8.50 2.70 -7.83
N TYR A 64 -7.32 2.76 -7.20
CA TYR A 64 -7.17 2.55 -5.75
C TYR A 64 -7.85 3.64 -4.92
N ARG A 65 -7.77 4.92 -5.34
CA ARG A 65 -8.41 6.07 -4.67
C ARG A 65 -9.92 6.05 -4.84
N LEU A 66 -10.40 5.72 -6.03
CA LEU A 66 -11.82 5.74 -6.40
C LEU A 66 -12.61 4.58 -5.80
N GLN A 67 -11.95 3.50 -5.35
CA GLN A 67 -12.58 2.37 -4.66
C GLN A 67 -13.09 2.70 -3.23
N GLY A 68 -12.82 3.91 -2.72
CA GLY A 68 -13.39 4.47 -1.48
C GLY A 68 -12.61 4.21 -0.18
N GLU A 69 -12.70 5.15 0.77
CA GLU A 69 -11.93 5.25 2.03
C GLU A 69 -12.14 4.12 3.07
N SER A 70 -13.09 3.20 2.90
CA SER A 70 -13.50 2.27 3.98
C SER A 70 -12.47 1.18 4.31
N ARG A 71 -11.39 1.00 3.55
CA ARG A 71 -10.34 -0.02 3.85
C ARG A 71 -8.92 0.50 3.90
N SER A 72 -8.63 1.71 3.42
CA SER A 72 -7.23 2.14 3.24
C SER A 72 -6.55 2.52 4.56
N LEU A 73 -7.25 3.19 5.47
CA LEU A 73 -6.70 3.54 6.78
C LEU A 73 -6.55 2.31 7.66
N ASP A 74 -7.59 1.48 7.78
CA ASP A 74 -7.54 0.24 8.55
C ASP A 74 -6.49 -0.74 8.01
N MET A 75 -6.33 -0.84 6.68
CA MET A 75 -5.30 -1.68 6.08
C MET A 75 -3.90 -1.09 6.25
N LYS A 76 -3.73 0.24 6.22
CA LYS A 76 -2.45 0.90 6.57
C LYS A 76 -2.11 0.72 8.04
N ILE A 77 -3.10 0.80 8.94
CA ILE A 77 -2.93 0.51 10.37
C ILE A 77 -2.50 -0.95 10.55
N MET A 78 -3.21 -1.89 9.93
CA MET A 78 -2.85 -3.32 9.94
C MET A 78 -1.46 -3.59 9.38
N GLN A 79 -1.07 -2.94 8.27
CA GLN A 79 0.28 -3.06 7.71
C GLN A 79 1.36 -2.53 8.68
N CYS A 80 1.09 -1.41 9.37
CA CYS A 80 1.97 -0.88 10.40
C CYS A 80 2.08 -1.83 11.60
N GLU A 81 0.98 -2.39 12.09
CA GLU A 81 0.96 -3.34 13.20
C GLU A 81 1.69 -4.64 12.85
N VAL A 82 1.46 -5.19 11.66
CA VAL A 82 2.15 -6.40 11.16
C VAL A 82 3.65 -6.16 11.02
N ARG A 83 4.07 -4.99 10.51
CA ARG A 83 5.50 -4.64 10.42
C ARG A 83 6.14 -4.55 11.80
N PHE A 84 5.48 -3.91 12.77
CA PHE A 84 5.97 -3.83 14.14
C PHE A 84 6.10 -5.21 14.80
N LEU A 85 5.09 -6.08 14.61
CA LEU A 85 5.13 -7.46 15.11
C LEU A 85 6.27 -8.27 14.49
N HIS A 86 6.49 -8.12 13.18
CA HIS A 86 7.58 -8.78 12.48
C HIS A 86 8.95 -8.32 13.01
N GLU A 87 9.18 -7.03 13.14
CA GLU A 87 10.44 -6.48 13.71
C GLU A 87 10.68 -6.99 15.14
N SER A 88 9.63 -6.99 15.97
CA SER A 88 9.70 -7.51 17.34
C SER A 88 10.02 -9.01 17.36
N PHE A 89 9.43 -9.79 16.44
CA PHE A 89 9.68 -11.22 16.32
C PHE A 89 11.11 -11.51 15.85
N VAL A 90 11.61 -10.77 14.85
CA VAL A 90 13.00 -10.88 14.40
C VAL A 90 13.96 -10.56 15.55
N HIS A 91 13.71 -9.49 16.29
CA HIS A 91 14.52 -9.13 17.45
C HIS A 91 14.52 -10.23 18.52
N PHE A 92 13.33 -10.75 18.87
CA PHE A 92 13.20 -11.86 19.81
C PHE A 92 13.90 -13.14 19.35
N SER A 93 13.75 -13.49 18.07
CA SER A 93 14.40 -14.65 17.47
C SER A 93 15.93 -14.54 17.53
N ASN A 94 16.48 -13.34 17.30
CA ASN A 94 17.91 -13.09 17.45
C ASN A 94 18.36 -13.21 18.91
N MET A 95 17.62 -12.66 19.87
CA MET A 95 17.92 -12.84 21.30
C MET A 95 17.91 -14.32 21.72
N LEU A 96 16.92 -15.10 21.26
CA LEU A 96 16.87 -16.54 21.53
C LEU A 96 18.05 -17.28 20.90
N ARG A 97 18.49 -16.88 19.71
CA ARG A 97 19.66 -17.45 19.04
C ARG A 97 20.93 -17.16 19.84
N GLU A 98 21.11 -15.93 20.30
CA GLU A 98 22.25 -15.55 21.15
C GLU A 98 22.26 -16.31 22.48
N LEU A 99 21.09 -16.48 23.11
CA LEU A 99 20.94 -17.30 24.31
C LEU A 99 21.28 -18.77 24.02
N HIS A 100 20.79 -19.32 22.90
CA HIS A 100 21.07 -20.70 22.50
C HIS A 100 22.56 -20.95 22.25
N VAL A 101 23.25 -20.00 21.61
CA VAL A 101 24.70 -20.04 21.39
C VAL A 101 25.43 -19.97 22.73
N SER A 102 25.07 -19.02 23.59
CA SER A 102 25.66 -18.86 24.93
C SER A 102 25.46 -20.09 25.82
N MET A 103 24.35 -20.82 25.66
CA MET A 103 24.09 -22.07 26.37
C MET A 103 24.86 -23.27 25.82
N LYS A 104 25.18 -23.29 24.52
CA LYS A 104 26.00 -24.34 23.89
C LYS A 104 27.49 -24.18 24.16
N ASP A 105 27.96 -22.93 24.26
CA ASP A 105 29.37 -22.62 24.47
C ASP A 105 29.81 -22.69 25.95
N GLY A 106 28.89 -23.01 26.87
CA GLY A 106 29.22 -23.27 28.27
C GLY A 106 29.76 -22.07 29.07
N THR A 107 29.72 -20.87 28.52
CA THR A 107 30.15 -19.64 29.21
C THR A 107 28.93 -18.83 29.61
N ALA A 108 28.32 -19.17 30.75
CA ALA A 108 27.36 -18.30 31.40
C ALA A 108 28.07 -17.05 31.95
N THR A 109 28.22 -16.00 31.13
CA THR A 109 28.51 -14.66 31.67
C THR A 109 27.20 -13.93 31.84
N ALA A 110 26.72 -13.91 33.08
CA ALA A 110 25.61 -13.09 33.54
C ALA A 110 25.89 -11.61 33.23
N THR A 111 25.38 -11.10 32.11
CA THR A 111 25.30 -9.66 31.88
C THR A 111 23.96 -9.18 32.41
N THR A 112 23.99 -8.68 33.64
CA THR A 112 22.88 -8.03 34.33
C THR A 112 22.38 -6.83 33.51
N MET A 113 21.35 -7.04 32.70
CA MET A 113 20.61 -5.94 32.09
C MET A 113 19.80 -5.24 33.18
N ARG A 114 20.30 -4.09 33.67
CA ARG A 114 19.54 -3.21 34.58
C ARG A 114 18.28 -2.71 33.85
N PRO A 115 17.09 -2.74 34.49
CA PRO A 115 15.91 -2.17 33.87
C PRO A 115 16.08 -0.65 33.72
N ARG A 116 15.82 -0.12 32.52
CA ARG A 116 15.72 1.33 32.30
C ARG A 116 14.61 1.88 33.18
N ARG A 117 14.94 2.82 34.07
CA ARG A 117 13.95 3.63 34.80
C ARG A 117 13.11 4.40 33.78
N PHE A 118 11.81 4.15 33.78
CA PHE A 118 10.82 5.01 33.15
C PHE A 118 10.75 6.31 33.96
N SER A 119 11.28 7.42 33.44
CA SER A 119 11.00 8.74 34.00
C SER A 119 9.73 9.28 33.32
N ALA A 120 8.63 9.33 34.06
CA ALA A 120 7.43 10.03 33.63
C ALA A 120 7.72 11.54 33.49
N PRO A 121 7.17 12.23 32.48
CA PRO A 121 7.30 13.68 32.40
C PRO A 121 6.42 14.31 33.49
N THR A 122 7.05 15.07 34.39
CA THR A 122 6.34 15.95 35.32
C THR A 122 5.79 17.14 34.55
N SER A 123 4.47 17.30 34.61
CA SER A 123 3.72 18.47 34.14
C SER A 123 4.15 19.75 34.85
N SER A 124 4.39 20.80 34.09
CA SER A 124 4.29 22.21 34.52
C SER A 124 3.80 23.05 33.36
#